data_AF-A0A8B8EKV3-F1
#
_entry.id   AF-A0A8B8EKV3-F1
#
_cell.length_a   1.000
_cell.length_b   1.000
_cell.length_c   1.000
_cell.angle_alpha   90.00
_cell.angle_beta   90.00
_cell.angle_gamma   90.00
#
_symmetry.space_group_name_H-M   'P 1'
#
loop_
_entity.id
_entity.type
_entity.pdbx_description
1 polymer ?
#
loop_
_entity_poly.entity_id
_entity_poly.type
_entity_poly.pdbx_seq_one_letter_code
_entity_poly.pdbx_strand_id
1 'polypeptide(L)'
;MDVDRVYRVSKIQQTYRILEEQLKCNNTIHNSPPTKGLSCPPVFDFVMCWTSTEAGTTAVKLCPSYIDNFVKDGMVTRRCTENGTWFINPETLDTWTNFTDCIPDQSLSKAVQRHVDNLEKISTAGYSVSLVMLVLAIVFLLRCRLSKPKRTRSKISTLHINLFLSFLLRAAMGLLQNNLFKEIYFRSMDSENNEMWECKLITAFNLYVLVASAFWLSVEAFVLIRLFHNWKYLQIRNAAWNHIAIGWGGPLLLVLPWAISKITNEDEWCWHSHPRTWVNWAFVRGPILFLIIVNEVLFIKILMFLWKRLRKPSSDPQFKSIILVVCYRLHCVLQRKRLSRNSDRFVFVERGPELCL
;
A
#
# COMPACT_ATOMS: atom_id res chain seq x y z
N MET A 1 -3.02 -13.08 -12.40
CA MET A 1 -1.87 -13.87 -11.92
C MET A 1 -2.37 -14.73 -10.79
N ASP A 2 -2.35 -16.05 -11.00
CA ASP A 2 -2.54 -17.00 -9.92
C ASP A 2 -1.27 -16.93 -9.06
N VAL A 3 -1.37 -16.33 -7.88
CA VAL A 3 -0.22 -15.99 -7.03
C VAL A 3 0.59 -17.24 -6.65
N ASP A 4 -0.04 -18.42 -6.75
CA ASP A 4 0.54 -19.71 -6.43
C ASP A 4 1.36 -20.34 -7.57
N ARG A 5 1.29 -19.80 -8.79
CA ARG A 5 1.95 -20.39 -9.98
C ARG A 5 3.38 -19.90 -10.21
N VAL A 6 3.81 -18.86 -9.51
CA VAL A 6 5.14 -18.24 -9.68
C VAL A 6 5.96 -18.40 -8.41
N TYR A 7 7.25 -18.70 -8.55
CA TYR A 7 8.16 -18.76 -7.40
C TYR A 7 8.61 -17.37 -6.96
N ARG A 8 8.66 -17.11 -5.65
CA ARG A 8 8.99 -15.82 -5.06
C ARG A 8 10.02 -15.98 -3.96
N VAL A 9 11.14 -15.27 -4.07
CA VAL A 9 12.24 -15.37 -3.12
C VAL A 9 13.02 -14.04 -3.06
N SER A 10 13.60 -13.70 -1.91
CA SER A 10 14.42 -12.49 -1.82
C SER A 10 15.73 -12.67 -2.59
N LYS A 11 16.37 -11.56 -3.00
CA LYS A 11 17.65 -11.59 -3.73
C LYS A 11 18.76 -12.32 -2.96
N ILE A 12 18.80 -12.17 -1.64
CA ILE A 12 19.76 -12.87 -0.78
C ILE A 12 19.46 -14.37 -0.75
N GLN A 13 18.21 -14.75 -0.50
CA GLN A 13 17.79 -16.16 -0.49
C GLN A 13 17.99 -16.83 -1.86
N GLN A 14 17.78 -16.10 -2.94
CA GLN A 14 18.04 -16.52 -4.32
C GLN A 14 19.51 -16.94 -4.51
N THR A 15 20.45 -16.09 -4.06
CA THR A 15 21.89 -16.36 -4.16
C THR A 15 22.28 -17.63 -3.40
N TYR A 16 21.80 -17.80 -2.16
CA TYR A 16 22.07 -18.99 -1.37
C TYR A 16 21.51 -20.27 -2.03
N ARG A 17 20.29 -20.21 -2.58
CA ARG A 17 19.68 -21.37 -3.24
C ARG A 17 20.42 -21.77 -4.51
N ILE A 18 20.82 -20.81 -5.35
CA ILE A 18 21.62 -21.12 -6.55
C ILE A 18 22.95 -21.77 -6.15
N LEU A 19 23.62 -21.23 -5.12
CA LEU A 19 24.89 -21.80 -4.63
C LEU A 19 24.72 -23.23 -4.11
N GLU A 20 23.64 -23.50 -3.37
CA GLU A 20 23.33 -24.84 -2.87
C GLU A 20 23.12 -25.83 -4.03
N GLU A 21 22.37 -25.43 -5.05
CA GLU A 21 22.10 -26.25 -6.24
C GLU A 21 23.35 -26.47 -7.09
N GLN A 22 24.24 -25.47 -7.16
CA GLN A 22 25.55 -25.62 -7.80
C GLN A 22 26.40 -26.68 -7.11
N LEU A 23 26.46 -26.67 -5.77
CA LEU A 23 27.21 -27.66 -4.99
C LEU A 23 26.65 -29.08 -5.18
N LYS A 24 25.31 -29.22 -5.16
CA LYS A 24 24.64 -30.51 -5.45
C LYS A 24 24.96 -31.00 -6.86
N CYS A 25 24.95 -30.10 -7.84
CA CYS A 25 25.28 -30.45 -9.22
C CYS A 25 26.72 -30.93 -9.36
N ASN A 26 27.66 -30.23 -8.75
CA ASN A 26 29.07 -30.60 -8.84
C ASN A 26 29.33 -32.00 -8.26
N ASN A 27 28.72 -32.31 -7.10
CA ASN A 27 28.77 -33.66 -6.53
C ASN A 27 28.15 -34.72 -7.46
N THR A 28 27.05 -34.39 -8.13
CA THR A 28 26.39 -35.29 -9.09
C THR A 28 27.27 -35.54 -10.32
N ILE A 29 27.95 -34.51 -10.83
CA ILE A 29 28.90 -34.61 -11.95
C ILE A 29 30.06 -35.53 -11.56
N HIS A 30 30.67 -35.32 -10.39
CA HIS A 30 31.79 -36.13 -9.91
C HIS A 30 31.45 -37.61 -9.72
N ASN A 31 30.23 -37.92 -9.28
CA ASN A 31 29.78 -39.29 -9.01
C ASN A 31 29.13 -39.98 -10.22
N SER A 32 29.04 -39.31 -11.37
CA SER A 32 28.37 -39.86 -12.53
C SER A 32 29.22 -40.94 -13.23
N PRO A 33 28.64 -42.12 -13.55
CA PRO A 33 29.39 -43.16 -14.27
C PRO A 33 29.72 -42.72 -15.70
N PRO A 34 30.82 -43.22 -16.29
CA PRO A 34 31.17 -42.90 -17.67
C PRO A 34 30.03 -43.30 -18.60
N THR A 35 29.56 -42.34 -19.40
CA THR A 35 28.43 -42.55 -20.32
C THR A 35 28.86 -43.45 -21.47
N LYS A 36 28.07 -44.47 -21.81
CA LYS A 36 28.30 -45.32 -22.99
C LYS A 36 27.65 -44.66 -24.21
N GLY A 37 28.45 -44.15 -25.14
CA GLY A 37 27.98 -43.51 -26.38
C GLY A 37 28.40 -42.04 -26.51
N LEU A 38 28.08 -41.42 -27.66
CA LEU A 38 28.32 -40.00 -27.89
C LEU A 38 27.22 -39.19 -27.17
N SER A 39 27.61 -38.42 -26.16
CA SER A 39 26.70 -37.66 -25.30
C SER A 39 27.31 -36.32 -24.90
N CYS A 40 26.46 -35.32 -24.69
CA CYS A 40 26.87 -34.06 -24.09
C CYS A 40 27.27 -34.25 -22.62
N PRO A 41 28.37 -33.63 -22.17
CA PRO A 41 28.84 -33.76 -20.79
C PRO A 41 27.87 -33.08 -19.81
N PRO A 42 27.73 -33.62 -18.59
CA PRO A 42 26.92 -32.98 -17.56
C PRO A 42 27.53 -31.63 -17.16
N VAL A 43 26.70 -30.62 -16.92
CA VAL A 43 27.13 -29.24 -16.69
C VAL A 43 26.14 -28.48 -15.81
N PHE A 44 26.65 -27.56 -14.99
CA PHE A 44 25.82 -26.55 -14.32
C PHE A 44 25.80 -25.28 -15.17
N ASP A 45 24.62 -24.83 -15.62
CA ASP A 45 24.49 -23.68 -16.52
C ASP A 45 24.23 -22.35 -15.79
N PHE A 46 24.77 -22.23 -14.56
CA PHE A 46 24.54 -21.12 -13.62
C PHE A 46 23.11 -20.99 -13.08
N VAL A 47 22.16 -21.77 -13.61
CA VAL A 47 20.78 -21.82 -13.13
C VAL A 47 20.47 -23.19 -12.57
N MET A 48 20.74 -24.25 -13.33
CA MET A 48 20.36 -25.60 -12.99
C MET A 48 21.36 -26.66 -13.48
N CYS A 49 21.25 -27.85 -12.91
CA CYS A 49 22.12 -28.97 -13.26
C CYS A 49 21.60 -29.74 -14.47
N TRP A 50 22.44 -29.95 -15.48
CA TRP A 50 22.18 -30.82 -16.63
C TRP A 50 22.97 -32.11 -16.52
N THR A 51 22.29 -33.23 -16.70
CA THR A 51 22.90 -34.57 -16.73
C THR A 51 23.41 -34.90 -18.13
N SER A 52 24.22 -35.95 -18.24
CA SER A 52 24.66 -36.46 -19.54
C SER A 52 23.45 -36.74 -20.42
N THR A 53 23.49 -36.25 -21.66
CA THR A 53 22.36 -36.27 -22.61
C THR A 53 22.85 -36.81 -23.94
N GLU A 54 22.11 -37.75 -24.53
CA GLU A 54 22.50 -38.41 -25.79
C GLU A 54 22.60 -37.40 -26.96
N ALA A 55 23.61 -37.59 -27.81
CA ALA A 55 23.81 -36.74 -28.99
C ALA A 55 22.57 -36.71 -29.91
N GLY A 56 22.24 -35.54 -30.43
CA GLY A 56 21.05 -35.34 -31.28
C GLY A 56 19.72 -35.24 -30.50
N THR A 57 19.71 -35.46 -29.19
CA THR A 57 18.49 -35.36 -28.36
C THR A 57 18.38 -34.01 -27.63
N THR A 58 17.18 -33.69 -27.14
CA THR A 58 16.94 -32.49 -26.33
C THR A 58 16.59 -32.90 -24.91
N ALA A 59 17.34 -32.39 -23.94
CA ALA A 59 17.02 -32.56 -22.53
C ALA A 59 15.89 -31.61 -22.13
N VAL A 60 14.91 -32.13 -21.39
CA VAL A 60 13.74 -31.37 -20.92
C VAL A 60 13.62 -31.53 -19.41
N LYS A 61 13.44 -30.42 -18.70
CA LYS A 61 13.22 -30.38 -17.25
C LYS A 61 12.14 -29.35 -16.91
N LEU A 62 11.55 -29.46 -15.74
CA LEU A 62 10.66 -28.42 -15.21
C LEU A 62 11.46 -27.17 -14.82
N CYS A 63 10.81 -26.01 -14.86
CA CYS A 63 11.38 -24.78 -14.34
C CYS A 63 11.81 -24.94 -12.88
N PRO A 64 13.02 -24.48 -12.50
CA PRO A 64 13.51 -24.58 -11.13
C PRO A 64 12.62 -23.79 -10.16
N SER A 65 12.19 -24.45 -9.09
CA SER A 65 11.38 -23.88 -8.01
C SER A 65 12.22 -23.10 -6.98
N TYR A 66 13.32 -22.51 -7.42
CA TYR A 66 14.21 -21.68 -6.60
C TYR A 66 14.64 -20.39 -7.29
N ILE A 67 14.13 -20.12 -8.51
CA ILE A 67 14.40 -18.90 -9.27
C ILE A 67 13.22 -17.93 -9.16
N ASP A 68 13.49 -16.71 -8.69
CA ASP A 68 12.48 -15.66 -8.54
C ASP A 68 11.79 -15.36 -9.87
N ASN A 69 10.46 -15.25 -9.81
CA ASN A 69 9.57 -15.00 -10.94
C ASN A 69 9.51 -16.11 -12.01
N PHE A 70 10.03 -17.32 -11.77
CA PHE A 70 9.80 -18.44 -12.68
C PHE A 70 8.42 -19.08 -12.46
N VAL A 71 7.76 -19.47 -13.55
CA VAL A 71 6.53 -20.26 -13.52
C VAL A 71 6.85 -21.69 -13.11
N LYS A 72 6.10 -22.26 -12.16
CA LYS A 72 6.38 -23.61 -11.62
C LYS A 72 6.14 -24.75 -12.62
N ASP A 73 5.16 -24.56 -13.52
CA ASP A 73 4.70 -25.59 -14.46
C ASP A 73 5.34 -25.47 -15.85
N GLY A 74 6.24 -24.51 -16.05
CA GLY A 74 6.92 -24.33 -17.33
C GLY A 74 8.00 -25.39 -17.55
N MET A 75 8.41 -25.54 -18.82
CA MET A 75 9.50 -26.44 -19.20
C MET A 75 10.74 -25.67 -19.67
N VAL A 76 11.90 -26.18 -19.28
CA VAL A 76 13.22 -25.73 -19.72
C VAL A 76 13.78 -26.79 -20.65
N THR A 77 14.30 -26.37 -21.80
CA THR A 77 14.90 -27.30 -22.78
C THR A 77 16.33 -26.92 -23.11
N ARG A 78 17.19 -27.93 -23.27
CA ARG A 78 18.59 -27.75 -23.67
C ARG A 78 18.96 -28.81 -24.71
N ARG A 79 19.43 -28.36 -25.87
CA ARG A 79 19.67 -29.23 -27.03
C ARG A 79 21.10 -29.75 -27.02
N CYS A 80 21.26 -31.06 -27.11
CA CYS A 80 22.54 -31.71 -27.39
C CYS A 80 22.69 -31.89 -28.91
N THR A 81 23.80 -31.43 -29.47
CA THR A 81 24.06 -31.57 -30.91
C THR A 81 24.48 -33.00 -31.26
N GLU A 82 24.42 -33.36 -32.54
CA GLU A 82 24.86 -34.66 -33.04
C GLU A 82 26.35 -34.91 -32.80
N ASN A 83 27.15 -33.86 -32.61
CA ASN A 83 28.58 -33.95 -32.32
C ASN A 83 28.88 -34.16 -30.82
N GLY A 84 27.88 -34.35 -29.96
CA GLY A 84 28.07 -34.54 -28.52
C GLY A 84 28.45 -33.25 -27.77
N THR A 85 28.13 -32.08 -28.32
CA THR A 85 28.35 -30.78 -27.66
C THR A 85 27.04 -30.04 -27.43
N TRP A 86 26.95 -29.25 -26.36
CA TRP A 86 25.78 -28.44 -26.09
C TRP A 86 25.58 -27.40 -27.19
N PHE A 87 24.32 -27.17 -27.59
CA PHE A 87 24.01 -26.16 -28.60
C PHE A 87 24.52 -24.78 -28.18
N ILE A 88 25.21 -24.11 -29.10
CA ILE A 88 25.76 -22.77 -28.95
C ILE A 88 24.85 -21.80 -29.70
N ASN A 89 24.40 -20.75 -29.02
CA ASN A 89 23.60 -19.72 -29.65
C ASN A 89 24.48 -18.88 -30.59
N PRO A 90 24.15 -18.72 -31.88
CA PRO A 90 24.95 -17.95 -32.83
C PRO A 90 25.11 -16.47 -32.47
N GLU A 91 24.17 -15.89 -31.70
CA GLU A 91 24.23 -14.47 -31.32
C GLU A 91 25.16 -14.22 -30.13
N THR A 92 25.16 -15.09 -29.13
CA THR A 92 25.94 -14.91 -27.89
C THR A 92 27.26 -15.69 -27.88
N LEU A 93 27.44 -16.62 -28.83
CA LEU A 93 28.59 -17.54 -28.93
C LEU A 93 28.81 -18.39 -27.68
N ASP A 94 27.76 -18.55 -26.86
CA ASP A 94 27.76 -19.33 -25.62
C ASP A 94 26.73 -20.46 -25.67
N THR A 95 26.92 -21.47 -24.82
CA THR A 95 25.95 -22.57 -24.71
C THR A 95 24.60 -22.06 -24.25
N TRP A 96 23.52 -22.56 -24.83
CA TRP A 96 22.19 -22.00 -24.65
C TRP A 96 21.18 -22.96 -24.05
N THR A 97 20.34 -22.43 -23.17
CA THR A 97 19.20 -23.10 -22.54
C THR A 97 17.95 -22.28 -22.81
N ASN A 98 16.86 -22.93 -23.21
CA ASN A 98 15.59 -22.29 -23.48
C ASN A 98 14.75 -22.16 -22.20
N PHE A 99 14.63 -20.94 -21.68
CA PHE A 99 13.80 -20.61 -20.52
C PHE A 99 12.48 -19.91 -20.87
N THR A 100 12.08 -19.86 -22.15
CA THR A 100 10.92 -19.08 -22.62
C THR A 100 9.64 -19.42 -21.86
N ASP A 101 9.41 -20.70 -21.58
CA ASP A 101 8.23 -21.22 -20.87
C ASP A 101 8.25 -20.92 -19.36
N CYS A 102 9.41 -20.57 -18.79
CA CYS A 102 9.53 -20.19 -17.38
C CYS A 102 9.22 -18.72 -17.13
N ILE A 103 9.20 -17.88 -18.17
CA ILE A 103 9.02 -16.43 -18.04
C ILE A 103 7.51 -16.12 -18.04
N PRO A 104 6.95 -15.58 -16.94
CA PRO A 104 5.53 -15.28 -16.85
C PRO A 104 5.14 -14.13 -17.78
N ASP A 105 3.90 -14.13 -18.26
CA ASP A 105 3.36 -13.01 -19.04
C ASP A 105 3.38 -11.69 -18.22
N GLN A 106 4.14 -10.72 -18.73
CA GLN A 106 4.34 -9.43 -18.09
C GLN A 106 3.30 -8.37 -18.52
N SER A 107 2.35 -8.71 -19.39
CA SER A 107 1.34 -7.76 -19.89
C SER A 107 0.53 -7.12 -18.75
N LEU A 108 0.03 -7.96 -17.83
CA LEU A 108 -0.73 -7.56 -16.66
C LEU A 108 0.13 -6.81 -15.64
N SER A 109 1.37 -7.26 -15.39
CA SER A 109 2.27 -6.60 -14.43
C SER A 109 2.66 -5.19 -14.91
N LYS A 110 2.92 -5.01 -16.21
CA LYS A 110 3.17 -3.70 -16.81
C LYS A 110 1.93 -2.80 -16.78
N ALA A 111 0.73 -3.34 -16.97
CA ALA A 111 -0.51 -2.57 -16.83
C ALA A 111 -0.74 -2.10 -15.38
N VAL A 112 -0.56 -2.99 -14.41
CA VAL A 112 -0.66 -2.68 -12.98
C VAL A 112 0.40 -1.66 -12.57
N GLN A 113 1.66 -1.82 -13.02
CA GLN A 113 2.73 -0.88 -12.70
C GLN A 113 2.41 0.52 -13.23
N ARG A 114 1.96 0.64 -14.49
CA ARG A 114 1.52 1.94 -15.04
C ARG A 114 0.39 2.57 -14.23
N HIS A 115 -0.56 1.77 -13.74
CA HIS A 115 -1.62 2.29 -12.87
C HIS A 115 -1.08 2.77 -11.52
N VAL A 116 -0.17 2.02 -10.88
CA VAL A 116 0.47 2.41 -9.63
C VAL A 116 1.27 3.71 -9.81
N ASP A 117 2.07 3.82 -10.88
CA ASP A 117 2.86 5.01 -11.17
C ASP A 117 1.97 6.24 -11.40
N ASN A 118 0.83 6.07 -12.07
CA ASN A 118 -0.14 7.15 -12.28
C ASN A 118 -0.78 7.59 -10.96
N LEU A 119 -1.15 6.65 -10.08
CA LEU A 119 -1.69 6.96 -8.76
C LEU A 119 -0.67 7.70 -7.89
N GLU A 120 0.60 7.31 -7.95
CA GLU A 120 1.70 7.97 -7.24
C GLU A 120 1.86 9.42 -7.70
N LYS A 121 1.83 9.68 -9.01
CA LYS A 121 1.90 11.05 -9.57
C LYS A 121 0.73 11.91 -9.10
N ILE A 122 -0.50 11.40 -9.18
CA ILE A 122 -1.70 12.11 -8.73
C ILE A 122 -1.62 12.40 -7.23
N SER A 123 -1.23 11.41 -6.43
CA SER A 123 -1.09 11.57 -4.97
C SER A 123 -0.01 12.58 -4.62
N THR A 124 1.13 12.57 -5.31
CA THR A 124 2.24 13.51 -5.10
C THR A 124 1.82 14.94 -5.42
N ALA A 125 1.14 15.15 -6.55
CA ALA A 125 0.59 16.46 -6.91
C ALA A 125 -0.42 16.94 -5.86
N GLY A 126 -1.35 16.06 -5.44
CA GLY A 126 -2.35 16.36 -4.41
C GLY A 126 -1.72 16.75 -3.06
N TYR A 127 -0.73 16.00 -2.59
CA TYR A 127 -0.03 16.32 -1.34
C TYR A 127 0.78 17.61 -1.43
N SER A 128 1.40 17.89 -2.57
CA SER A 128 2.15 19.14 -2.78
C SER A 128 1.25 20.37 -2.70
N VAL A 129 0.12 20.36 -3.43
CA VAL A 129 -0.87 21.45 -3.40
C VAL A 129 -1.46 21.60 -2.00
N SER A 130 -1.82 20.49 -1.35
CA SER A 130 -2.37 20.50 0.00
C SER A 130 -1.40 21.09 1.02
N LEU A 131 -0.11 20.74 0.92
CA LEU A 131 0.93 21.24 1.81
C LEU A 131 1.01 22.77 1.75
N VAL A 132 1.13 23.34 0.55
CA VAL A 132 1.21 24.80 0.36
C VAL A 132 -0.01 25.51 0.92
N MET A 133 -1.22 25.01 0.59
CA MET A 133 -2.46 25.62 1.07
C MET A 133 -2.63 25.53 2.59
N LEU A 134 -2.24 24.39 3.20
CA LEU A 134 -2.30 24.21 4.64
C LEU A 134 -1.31 25.11 5.39
N VAL A 135 -0.10 25.30 4.87
CA VAL A 135 0.87 26.25 5.43
C VAL A 135 0.28 27.66 5.45
N LEU A 136 -0.26 28.12 4.31
CA LEU A 136 -0.88 29.44 4.21
C LEU A 136 -2.06 29.59 5.18
N ALA A 137 -2.93 28.57 5.27
CA ALA A 137 -4.08 28.58 6.18
C ALA A 137 -3.65 28.63 7.67
N ILE A 138 -2.65 27.84 8.06
CA ILE A 138 -2.12 27.83 9.43
C ILE A 138 -1.51 29.19 9.77
N VAL A 139 -0.67 29.75 8.89
CA VAL A 139 -0.05 31.07 9.08
C VAL A 139 -1.11 32.15 9.23
N PHE A 140 -2.15 32.14 8.37
CA PHE A 140 -3.27 33.07 8.45
C PHE A 140 -4.00 32.97 9.80
N LEU A 141 -4.40 31.76 10.21
CA LEU A 141 -5.09 31.53 11.48
C LEU A 141 -4.25 31.91 12.70
N LEU A 142 -2.94 31.63 12.67
CA LEU A 142 -2.01 32.03 13.71
C LEU A 142 -1.88 33.56 13.79
N ARG A 143 -1.76 34.24 12.66
CA ARG A 143 -1.71 35.72 12.61
C ARG A 143 -2.99 36.33 13.18
N CYS A 144 -4.16 35.88 12.73
CA CYS A 144 -5.44 36.32 13.28
C CYS A 144 -5.58 36.05 14.78
N ARG A 145 -5.00 34.96 15.28
CA ARG A 145 -4.99 34.63 16.72
C ARG A 145 -4.04 35.54 17.50
N LEU A 146 -2.85 35.84 16.97
CA LEU A 146 -1.85 36.68 17.63
C LEU A 146 -2.28 38.14 17.68
N SER A 147 -2.95 38.63 16.64
CA SER A 147 -3.54 39.98 16.62
C SER A 147 -4.69 40.18 17.62
N LYS A 148 -5.27 39.09 18.16
CA LYS A 148 -6.36 39.16 19.14
C LYS A 148 -5.84 38.99 20.58
N PRO A 149 -6.36 39.75 21.56
CA PRO A 149 -5.98 39.61 22.95
C PRO A 149 -6.28 38.20 23.48
N LYS A 150 -5.45 37.69 24.40
CA LYS A 150 -5.51 36.30 24.92
C LYS A 150 -6.91 35.88 25.38
N ARG A 151 -7.69 36.82 25.94
CA ARG A 151 -9.05 36.62 26.48
C ARG A 151 -10.12 36.38 25.40
N THR A 152 -9.88 36.80 24.15
CA THR A 152 -10.84 36.73 23.03
C THR A 152 -10.44 35.70 21.97
N ARG A 153 -9.41 34.89 22.25
CA ARG A 153 -8.98 33.81 21.35
C ARG A 153 -10.05 32.73 21.29
N SER A 154 -10.57 32.48 20.09
CA SER A 154 -11.55 31.43 19.87
C SER A 154 -10.91 30.05 20.06
N LYS A 155 -11.48 29.23 20.96
CA LYS A 155 -11.07 27.83 21.16
C LYS A 155 -11.32 26.96 19.93
N ILE A 156 -12.30 27.33 19.09
CA ILE A 156 -12.61 26.66 17.82
C ILE A 156 -11.42 26.79 16.86
N SER A 157 -10.84 27.99 16.75
CA SER A 157 -9.65 28.23 15.92
C SER A 157 -8.45 27.40 16.38
N THR A 158 -8.32 27.11 17.68
CA THR A 158 -7.27 26.19 18.18
C THR A 158 -7.46 24.77 17.69
N LEU A 159 -8.70 24.27 17.64
CA LEU A 159 -8.98 22.92 17.13
C LEU A 159 -8.66 22.83 15.63
N HIS A 160 -9.09 23.81 14.82
CA HIS A 160 -8.77 23.83 13.39
C HIS A 160 -7.26 23.90 13.12
N ILE A 161 -6.49 24.68 13.89
CA ILE A 161 -5.03 24.71 13.73
C ILE A 161 -4.43 23.32 13.97
N ASN A 162 -4.90 22.57 14.97
CA ASN A 162 -4.41 21.21 15.20
C ASN A 162 -4.86 20.24 14.11
N LEU A 163 -6.10 20.34 13.61
CA LEU A 163 -6.56 19.55 12.46
C LEU A 163 -5.66 19.82 11.25
N PHE A 164 -5.46 21.08 10.89
CA PHE A 164 -4.61 21.45 9.75
C PHE A 164 -3.16 21.03 9.96
N LEU A 165 -2.64 21.11 11.18
CA LEU A 165 -1.30 20.60 11.50
C LEU A 165 -1.19 19.09 11.29
N SER A 166 -2.20 18.31 11.66
CA SER A 166 -2.20 16.86 11.40
C SER A 166 -2.24 16.53 9.90
N PHE A 167 -3.02 17.26 9.09
CA PHE A 167 -3.00 17.11 7.64
C PHE A 167 -1.70 17.60 7.00
N LEU A 168 -1.08 18.65 7.56
CA LEU A 168 0.21 19.15 7.11
C LEU A 168 1.29 18.08 7.30
N LEU A 169 1.36 17.49 8.49
CA LEU A 169 2.26 16.38 8.78
C LEU A 169 1.98 15.20 7.84
N ARG A 170 0.70 14.91 7.54
CA ARG A 170 0.33 13.80 6.64
C ARG A 170 0.79 14.03 5.22
N ALA A 171 0.63 15.25 4.70
CA ALA A 171 1.12 15.61 3.38
C ALA A 171 2.65 15.58 3.31
N ALA A 172 3.34 16.12 4.32
CA ALA A 172 4.79 16.08 4.40
C ALA A 172 5.33 14.65 4.41
N MET A 173 4.72 13.75 5.22
CA MET A 173 5.10 12.34 5.25
C MET A 173 4.78 11.60 3.95
N GLY A 174 3.65 11.91 3.30
CA GLY A 174 3.33 11.32 1.99
C GLY A 174 4.39 11.65 0.93
N LEU A 175 4.86 12.90 0.89
CA LEU A 175 5.94 13.32 -0.02
C LEU A 175 7.29 12.68 0.33
N LEU A 176 7.59 12.58 1.63
CA LEU A 176 8.79 11.92 2.12
C LEU A 176 8.81 10.44 1.71
N GLN A 177 7.66 9.77 1.76
CA GLN A 177 7.54 8.36 1.40
C GLN A 177 7.72 8.10 -0.10
N ASN A 178 7.26 9.00 -0.97
CA ASN A 178 7.37 8.77 -2.41
C ASN A 178 8.81 8.92 -2.91
N ASN A 179 9.58 9.87 -2.36
CA ASN A 179 10.93 10.17 -2.85
C ASN A 179 12.03 9.47 -2.06
N LEU A 180 12.07 9.66 -0.74
CA LEU A 180 13.23 9.26 0.09
C LEU A 180 13.06 7.86 0.68
N PHE A 181 11.85 7.45 1.00
CA PHE A 181 11.62 6.13 1.60
C PHE A 181 11.90 4.98 0.62
N LYS A 182 11.61 5.16 -0.68
CA LYS A 182 11.87 4.13 -1.70
C LYS A 182 13.36 3.77 -1.75
N GLU A 183 14.23 4.78 -1.72
CA GLU A 183 15.68 4.60 -1.68
C GLU A 183 16.15 3.92 -0.38
N ILE A 184 15.68 4.40 0.78
CA ILE A 184 15.99 3.82 2.09
C ILE A 184 15.53 2.36 2.19
N TYR A 185 14.34 2.07 1.65
CA TYR A 185 13.78 0.72 1.63
C TYR A 185 14.60 -0.23 0.75
N PHE A 186 14.98 0.17 -0.47
CA PHE A 186 15.83 -0.66 -1.32
C PHE A 186 17.20 -0.90 -0.68
N ARG A 187 17.82 0.13 -0.09
CA ARG A 187 19.06 -0.02 0.68
C ARG A 187 18.91 -1.00 1.84
N SER A 188 17.76 -1.02 2.51
CA SER A 188 17.50 -1.96 3.60
C SER A 188 17.42 -3.42 3.14
N MET A 189 17.03 -3.68 1.90
CA MET A 189 16.85 -5.04 1.37
C MET A 189 18.16 -5.67 0.84
N ASP A 190 19.14 -4.83 0.48
CA ASP A 190 20.50 -5.26 0.09
C ASP A 190 21.49 -5.26 1.29
N SER A 191 21.10 -4.74 2.45
CA SER A 191 21.93 -4.65 3.66
C SER A 191 21.92 -5.96 4.45
N GLU A 192 23.07 -6.60 4.63
CA GLU A 192 23.23 -7.73 5.59
C GLU A 192 23.03 -7.29 7.05
N ASN A 193 23.13 -5.99 7.34
CA ASN A 193 22.89 -5.45 8.67
C ASN A 193 21.39 -5.23 8.90
N ASN A 194 20.83 -5.98 9.86
CA ASN A 194 19.45 -5.90 10.34
C ASN A 194 19.08 -4.60 11.08
N GLU A 195 19.98 -3.62 11.16
CA GLU A 195 19.88 -2.45 12.05
C GLU A 195 19.52 -1.13 11.36
N MET A 196 18.57 -1.13 10.41
CA MET A 196 18.09 0.11 9.80
C MET A 196 16.96 0.75 10.65
N TRP A 197 17.31 1.32 11.81
CA TRP A 197 16.35 1.98 12.72
C TRP A 197 15.60 3.15 12.06
N GLU A 198 16.22 3.81 11.07
CA GLU A 198 15.63 4.92 10.30
C GLU A 198 14.34 4.50 9.60
N CYS A 199 14.33 3.34 8.93
CA CYS A 199 13.16 2.87 8.18
C CYS A 199 12.01 2.47 9.12
N LYS A 200 12.35 1.88 10.28
CA LYS A 200 11.38 1.53 11.34
C LYS A 200 10.70 2.79 11.88
N LEU A 201 11.50 3.83 12.21
CA LEU A 201 11.00 5.10 12.71
C LEU A 201 10.12 5.83 11.69
N ILE A 202 10.57 5.94 10.43
CA ILE A 202 9.80 6.59 9.35
C ILE A 202 8.45 5.86 9.14
N THR A 203 8.46 4.53 9.16
CA THR A 203 7.23 3.75 8.98
C THR A 203 6.26 3.94 10.15
N ALA A 204 6.76 3.88 11.39
CA ALA A 204 5.94 4.10 12.58
C ALA A 204 5.37 5.52 12.63
N PHE A 205 6.19 6.53 12.30
CA PHE A 205 5.74 7.91 12.24
C PHE A 205 4.71 8.14 11.12
N ASN A 206 4.89 7.52 9.95
CA ASN A 206 3.90 7.59 8.88
C ASN A 206 2.54 7.00 9.31
N LEU A 207 2.54 5.86 10.01
CA LEU A 207 1.33 5.26 10.58
C LEU A 207 0.70 6.19 11.62
N TYR A 208 1.51 6.75 12.52
CA TYR A 208 1.04 7.70 13.53
C TYR A 208 0.33 8.89 12.89
N VAL A 209 0.95 9.52 11.90
CA VAL A 209 0.39 10.71 11.24
C VAL A 209 -0.86 10.37 10.42
N LEU A 210 -0.92 9.19 9.79
CA LEU A 210 -2.15 8.68 9.15
C LEU A 210 -3.30 8.62 10.16
N VAL A 211 -3.09 7.94 11.28
CA VAL A 211 -4.10 7.77 12.33
C VAL A 211 -4.44 9.10 12.98
N ALA A 212 -3.46 9.96 13.24
CA ALA A 212 -3.67 11.29 13.82
C ALA A 212 -4.54 12.19 12.95
N SER A 213 -4.30 12.23 11.64
CA SER A 213 -5.15 13.01 10.72
C SER A 213 -6.62 12.55 10.74
N ALA A 214 -6.86 11.25 10.85
CA ALA A 214 -8.20 10.69 10.95
C ALA A 214 -8.85 10.93 12.32
N PHE A 215 -8.10 10.86 13.43
CA PHE A 215 -8.59 11.20 14.77
C PHE A 215 -8.96 12.68 14.89
N TRP A 216 -8.12 13.58 14.36
CA TRP A 216 -8.41 15.01 14.37
C TRP A 216 -9.69 15.34 13.60
N LEU A 217 -9.95 14.66 12.48
CA LEU A 217 -11.21 14.77 11.75
C LEU A 217 -12.40 14.33 12.62
N SER A 218 -12.28 13.20 13.35
CA SER A 218 -13.32 12.74 14.27
C SER A 218 -13.56 13.72 15.42
N VAL A 219 -12.49 14.25 16.01
CA VAL A 219 -12.55 15.20 17.14
C VAL A 219 -13.26 16.48 16.71
N GLU A 220 -12.89 17.05 15.56
CA GLU A 220 -13.56 18.24 15.04
C GLU A 220 -15.04 17.98 14.77
N ALA A 221 -15.36 16.87 14.09
CA ALA A 221 -16.75 16.50 13.79
C ALA A 221 -17.59 16.30 15.06
N PHE A 222 -17.03 15.63 16.08
CA PHE A 222 -17.69 15.47 17.37
C PHE A 222 -17.91 16.81 18.07
N VAL A 223 -16.90 17.67 18.11
CA VAL A 223 -17.02 19.02 18.70
C VAL A 223 -18.09 19.84 17.99
N LEU A 224 -18.16 19.80 16.65
CA LEU A 224 -19.20 20.48 15.87
C LEU A 224 -20.60 20.01 16.26
N ILE A 225 -20.81 18.69 16.37
CA ILE A 225 -22.10 18.13 16.82
C ILE A 225 -22.45 18.60 18.23
N ARG A 226 -21.49 18.68 19.15
CA ARG A 226 -21.72 19.19 20.52
C ARG A 226 -22.04 20.69 20.52
N LEU A 227 -21.36 21.48 19.69
CA LEU A 227 -21.59 22.91 19.54
C LEU A 227 -22.98 23.21 18.97
N PHE A 228 -23.49 22.37 18.07
CA PHE A 228 -24.85 22.48 17.54
C PHE A 228 -25.93 22.39 18.62
N HIS A 229 -25.70 21.60 19.67
CA HIS A 229 -26.62 21.47 20.80
C HIS A 229 -26.37 22.53 21.88
N ASN A 230 -25.11 22.84 22.14
CA ASN A 230 -24.72 23.84 23.13
C ASN A 230 -23.54 24.68 22.62
N TRP A 231 -23.82 25.90 22.16
CA TRP A 231 -22.81 26.81 21.63
C TRP A 231 -21.76 27.23 22.68
N LYS A 232 -22.06 27.12 23.98
CA LYS A 232 -21.11 27.37 25.08
C LYS A 232 -20.28 26.13 25.45
N TYR A 233 -20.42 25.01 24.75
CA TYR A 233 -19.74 23.75 25.08
C TYR A 233 -18.22 23.90 25.24
N LEU A 234 -17.55 24.58 24.31
CA LEU A 234 -16.10 24.80 24.40
C LEU A 234 -15.71 25.79 25.50
N GLN A 235 -16.64 26.55 26.07
CA GLN A 235 -16.38 27.44 27.20
C GLN A 235 -16.29 26.70 28.54
N ILE A 236 -16.75 25.45 28.60
CA ILE A 236 -16.58 24.57 29.76
C ILE A 236 -15.08 24.41 30.08
N ARG A 237 -14.74 24.44 31.37
CA ARG A 237 -13.36 24.29 31.85
C ARG A 237 -12.75 23.00 31.28
N ASN A 238 -11.53 23.09 30.78
CA ASN A 238 -10.73 21.99 30.21
C ASN A 238 -11.32 21.27 28.98
N ALA A 239 -12.54 21.55 28.53
CA ALA A 239 -13.16 20.84 27.40
C ALA A 239 -12.30 20.85 26.12
N ALA A 240 -11.73 22.01 25.77
CA ALA A 240 -10.85 22.12 24.59
C ALA A 240 -9.53 21.36 24.77
N TRP A 241 -8.93 21.41 25.97
CA TRP A 241 -7.68 20.71 26.27
C TRP A 241 -7.85 19.19 26.25
N ASN A 242 -8.96 18.69 26.79
CA ASN A 242 -9.29 17.27 26.74
C ASN A 242 -9.40 16.76 25.29
N HIS A 243 -10.04 17.53 24.40
CA HIS A 243 -10.12 17.17 22.98
C HIS A 243 -8.76 17.22 22.28
N ILE A 244 -7.89 18.16 22.63
CA ILE A 244 -6.51 18.20 22.11
C ILE A 244 -5.72 16.97 22.58
N ALA A 245 -5.85 16.60 23.85
CA ALA A 245 -5.22 15.40 24.39
C ALA A 245 -5.72 14.13 23.70
N ILE A 246 -7.02 14.03 23.40
CA ILE A 246 -7.60 12.91 22.65
C ILE A 246 -7.09 12.88 21.21
N GLY A 247 -7.02 14.04 20.53
CA GLY A 247 -6.59 14.13 19.13
C GLY A 247 -5.15 13.67 18.89
N TRP A 248 -4.22 13.98 19.80
CA TRP A 248 -2.81 13.56 19.69
C TRP A 248 -2.49 12.26 20.44
N GLY A 249 -3.16 12.00 21.56
CA GLY A 249 -2.95 10.82 22.41
C GLY A 249 -3.68 9.57 21.93
N GLY A 250 -4.87 9.70 21.34
CA GLY A 250 -5.61 8.57 20.77
C GLY A 250 -4.82 7.80 19.70
N PRO A 251 -4.20 8.47 18.73
CA PRO A 251 -3.31 7.83 17.75
C PRO A 251 -2.11 7.13 18.39
N LEU A 252 -1.48 7.74 19.41
CA LEU A 252 -0.37 7.09 20.14
C LEU A 252 -0.83 5.78 20.78
N LEU A 253 -2.03 5.75 21.36
CA LEU A 253 -2.59 4.57 22.01
C LEU A 253 -2.85 3.41 21.02
N LEU A 254 -3.04 3.70 19.73
CA LEU A 254 -3.15 2.67 18.69
C LEU A 254 -1.79 2.27 18.11
N VAL A 255 -0.88 3.23 17.89
CA VAL A 255 0.42 2.95 17.25
C VAL A 255 1.40 2.27 18.20
N LEU A 256 1.39 2.60 19.50
CA LEU A 256 2.34 2.03 20.47
C LEU A 256 2.19 0.51 20.64
N PRO A 257 0.98 -0.07 20.85
CA PRO A 257 0.82 -1.53 20.94
C PRO A 257 1.26 -2.25 19.66
N TRP A 258 0.99 -1.66 18.50
CA TRP A 258 1.47 -2.21 17.23
C TRP A 258 2.99 -2.19 17.14
N ALA A 259 3.64 -1.08 17.49
CA ALA A 259 5.09 -0.96 17.46
C ALA A 259 5.77 -1.95 18.42
N ILE A 260 5.22 -2.10 19.64
CA ILE A 260 5.68 -3.12 20.61
C ILE A 260 5.54 -4.52 20.01
N SER A 261 4.37 -4.83 19.42
CA SER A 261 4.13 -6.13 18.78
C SER A 261 5.11 -6.42 17.65
N LYS A 262 5.49 -5.41 16.87
CA LYS A 262 6.51 -5.52 15.82
C LYS A 262 7.89 -5.83 16.39
N ILE A 263 8.31 -5.11 17.43
CA ILE A 263 9.60 -5.33 18.11
C ILE A 263 9.69 -6.75 18.68
N THR A 264 8.60 -7.28 19.25
CA THR A 264 8.65 -8.59 19.92
C THR A 264 8.53 -9.79 18.98
N ASN A 265 7.81 -9.67 17.85
CA ASN A 265 7.44 -10.82 17.03
C ASN A 265 7.97 -10.78 15.59
N GLU A 266 8.25 -9.60 15.04
CA GLU A 266 8.53 -9.42 13.61
C GLU A 266 9.59 -8.30 13.41
N ASP A 267 10.66 -8.29 14.22
CA ASP A 267 11.69 -7.24 14.16
C ASP A 267 12.77 -7.47 13.09
N GLU A 268 12.31 -7.86 11.90
CA GLU A 268 13.19 -8.07 10.75
C GLU A 268 13.04 -6.91 9.75
N TRP A 269 14.17 -6.45 9.21
CA TRP A 269 14.23 -5.45 8.15
C TRP A 269 13.47 -4.15 8.50
N CYS A 270 12.75 -3.60 7.52
CA CYS A 270 11.86 -2.46 7.71
C CYS A 270 10.41 -2.91 7.96
N TRP A 271 9.71 -2.24 8.88
CA TRP A 271 8.31 -2.52 9.24
C TRP A 271 7.27 -2.17 8.15
N HIS A 272 7.70 -2.01 6.90
CA HIS A 272 6.81 -1.80 5.74
C HIS A 272 6.07 -3.08 5.34
N SER A 273 6.69 -4.24 5.60
CA SER A 273 6.12 -5.54 5.27
C SER A 273 4.98 -5.89 6.21
N HIS A 274 3.81 -6.13 5.62
CA HIS A 274 2.60 -6.57 6.31
C HIS A 274 2.33 -8.03 5.94
N PRO A 275 2.97 -9.02 6.58
CA PRO A 275 2.53 -10.39 6.43
C PRO A 275 1.04 -10.45 6.81
N ARG A 276 0.25 -11.28 6.10
CA ARG A 276 -1.20 -11.45 6.36
C ARG A 276 -1.40 -12.22 7.68
N THR A 277 -0.94 -11.67 8.79
CA THR A 277 -1.10 -12.20 10.12
C THR A 277 -2.33 -11.59 10.76
N TRP A 278 -3.02 -12.40 11.58
CA TRP A 278 -4.12 -11.94 12.43
C TRP A 278 -3.70 -10.76 13.31
N VAL A 279 -2.45 -10.77 13.80
CA VAL A 279 -1.84 -9.74 14.63
C VAL A 279 -1.84 -8.37 13.92
N ASN A 280 -1.34 -8.29 12.68
CA ASN A 280 -1.35 -7.04 11.91
C ASN A 280 -2.78 -6.52 11.64
N TRP A 281 -3.75 -7.43 11.46
CA TRP A 281 -5.14 -7.02 11.32
C TRP A 281 -5.69 -6.43 12.62
N ALA A 282 -5.47 -7.11 13.76
CA ALA A 282 -5.99 -6.71 15.06
C ALA A 282 -5.44 -5.36 15.53
N PHE A 283 -4.13 -5.10 15.35
CA PHE A 283 -3.49 -3.89 15.87
C PHE A 283 -3.52 -2.69 14.92
N VAL A 284 -3.60 -2.90 13.61
CA VAL A 284 -3.54 -1.79 12.63
C VAL A 284 -4.81 -1.70 11.80
N ARG A 285 -5.10 -2.72 10.99
CA ARG A 285 -6.15 -2.62 9.97
C ARG A 285 -7.54 -2.48 10.59
N GLY A 286 -7.85 -3.28 11.61
CA GLY A 286 -9.13 -3.25 12.32
C GLY A 286 -9.41 -1.88 12.94
N PRO A 287 -8.52 -1.34 13.80
CA PRO A 287 -8.70 -0.02 14.41
C PRO A 287 -8.81 1.12 13.38
N ILE A 288 -8.02 1.09 12.30
CA ILE A 288 -8.11 2.10 11.23
C ILE A 288 -9.47 2.01 10.51
N LEU A 289 -9.92 0.81 10.15
CA LEU A 289 -11.22 0.62 9.50
C LEU A 289 -12.37 1.07 10.41
N PHE A 290 -12.30 0.75 11.70
CA PHE A 290 -13.25 1.23 12.69
C PHE A 290 -13.29 2.76 12.74
N LEU A 291 -12.12 3.41 12.77
CA LEU A 291 -12.02 4.87 12.78
C LEU A 291 -12.61 5.51 11.51
N ILE A 292 -12.38 4.91 10.34
CA ILE A 292 -13.01 5.34 9.08
C ILE A 292 -14.53 5.26 9.19
N ILE A 293 -15.08 4.14 9.70
CA ILE A 293 -16.53 4.00 9.90
C ILE A 293 -17.08 5.06 10.86
N VAL A 294 -16.37 5.34 11.96
CA VAL A 294 -16.76 6.40 12.90
C VAL A 294 -16.80 7.77 12.22
N ASN A 295 -15.78 8.10 11.41
CA ASN A 295 -15.73 9.34 10.65
C ASN A 295 -16.91 9.49 9.69
N GLU A 296 -17.25 8.43 8.94
CA GLU A 296 -18.42 8.43 8.06
C GLU A 296 -19.73 8.64 8.82
N VAL A 297 -19.91 7.96 9.96
CA VAL A 297 -21.11 8.14 10.79
C VAL A 297 -21.22 9.57 11.32
N LEU A 298 -20.10 10.18 11.76
CA LEU A 298 -20.07 11.56 12.22
C LEU A 298 -20.40 12.53 11.09
N PHE A 299 -19.85 12.32 9.89
CA PHE A 299 -20.15 13.12 8.71
C PHE A 299 -21.64 13.06 8.35
N ILE A 300 -22.23 11.87 8.31
CA ILE A 300 -23.68 11.69 8.06
C ILE A 300 -24.51 12.43 9.11
N LYS A 301 -24.14 12.36 10.41
CA LYS A 301 -24.84 13.07 11.48
C LYS A 301 -24.81 14.59 11.29
N ILE A 302 -23.67 15.15 10.86
CA ILE A 302 -23.53 16.57 10.55
C ILE A 302 -24.45 16.94 9.38
N LEU A 303 -24.42 16.18 8.28
CA LEU A 303 -25.28 16.42 7.13
C LEU A 303 -26.77 16.36 7.50
N MET A 304 -27.18 15.36 8.27
CA MET A 304 -28.56 15.24 8.76
C MET A 304 -28.98 16.42 9.63
N PHE A 305 -28.08 16.90 10.50
CA PHE A 305 -28.35 18.07 11.33
C PHE A 305 -28.53 19.34 10.48
N LEU A 306 -27.61 19.57 9.53
CA LEU A 306 -27.70 20.70 8.60
C LEU A 306 -28.99 20.65 7.78
N TRP A 307 -29.34 19.48 7.25
CA TRP A 307 -30.57 19.28 6.48
C TRP A 307 -31.83 19.58 7.30
N LYS A 308 -31.91 19.10 8.56
CA LYS A 308 -33.02 19.43 9.47
C LYS A 308 -33.16 20.93 9.73
N ARG A 309 -32.04 21.64 9.85
CA ARG A 309 -32.03 23.09 10.09
C ARG A 309 -32.44 23.89 8.85
N LEU A 310 -32.06 23.44 7.66
CA LEU A 310 -32.40 24.04 6.36
C LEU A 310 -33.82 23.71 5.87
N ARG A 311 -34.50 22.73 6.49
CA ARG A 311 -35.91 22.48 6.20
C ARG A 311 -36.85 23.45 6.92
N LYS A 312 -36.32 24.27 7.83
CA LYS A 312 -37.10 25.34 8.46
C LYS A 312 -37.42 26.41 7.40
N PRO A 313 -38.67 26.92 7.37
CA PRO A 313 -39.20 27.73 6.25
C PRO A 313 -38.48 29.06 5.99
N SER A 314 -37.56 29.48 6.86
CA SER A 314 -36.83 30.75 6.79
C SER A 314 -35.43 30.69 6.16
N SER A 315 -35.07 29.64 5.41
CA SER A 315 -33.70 29.44 4.91
C SER A 315 -33.53 29.66 3.40
N ASP A 316 -32.49 30.45 3.09
CA ASP A 316 -32.10 31.00 1.79
C ASP A 316 -31.97 29.93 0.68
N PRO A 317 -32.63 30.11 -0.50
CA PRO A 317 -32.64 29.13 -1.59
C PRO A 317 -31.25 28.74 -2.16
N GLN A 318 -30.23 29.61 -2.10
CA GLN A 318 -28.89 29.28 -2.64
C GLN A 318 -28.17 28.18 -1.85
N PHE A 319 -28.44 28.06 -0.54
CA PHE A 319 -27.83 27.05 0.33
C PHE A 319 -28.39 25.63 0.12
N LYS A 320 -29.58 25.49 -0.49
CA LYS A 320 -30.21 24.18 -0.73
C LYS A 320 -29.55 23.40 -1.87
N SER A 321 -28.97 24.10 -2.86
CA SER A 321 -28.38 23.49 -4.06
C SER A 321 -27.03 22.79 -3.81
N ILE A 322 -26.18 23.35 -2.95
CA ILE A 322 -24.82 22.81 -2.66
C ILE A 322 -24.89 21.47 -1.91
N ILE A 323 -25.86 21.31 -1.00
CA ILE A 323 -26.04 20.07 -0.25
C ILE A 323 -26.70 18.98 -1.09
N LEU A 324 -27.50 19.33 -2.10
CA LEU A 324 -28.07 18.36 -3.04
C LEU A 324 -26.95 17.56 -3.74
N VAL A 325 -25.86 18.23 -4.16
CA VAL A 325 -24.71 17.59 -4.83
C VAL A 325 -23.98 16.60 -3.92
N VAL A 326 -23.78 16.96 -2.65
CA VAL A 326 -23.12 16.08 -1.66
C VAL A 326 -23.99 14.89 -1.29
N CYS A 327 -25.31 15.10 -1.12
CA CYS A 327 -26.28 14.02 -0.90
C CYS A 327 -26.44 13.12 -2.14
N TYR A 328 -26.38 13.66 -3.36
CA TYR A 328 -26.45 12.87 -4.60
C TYR A 328 -25.23 11.96 -4.77
N ARG A 329 -24.03 12.40 -4.37
CA ARG A 329 -22.84 11.53 -4.32
C ARG A 329 -23.01 10.38 -3.32
N LEU A 330 -23.60 10.64 -2.15
CA LEU A 330 -23.90 9.60 -1.17
C LEU A 330 -25.00 8.63 -1.65
N HIS A 331 -26.01 9.16 -2.36
CA HIS A 331 -27.07 8.37 -2.99
C HIS A 331 -26.52 7.45 -4.08
N CYS A 332 -25.57 7.91 -4.91
CA CYS A 332 -24.89 7.08 -5.92
C CYS A 332 -24.08 5.95 -5.29
N VAL A 333 -23.35 6.20 -4.20
CA VAL A 333 -22.58 5.17 -3.47
C VAL A 333 -23.52 4.12 -2.86
N LEU A 334 -24.68 4.54 -2.33
CA LEU A 334 -25.70 3.64 -1.79
C LEU A 334 -26.45 2.85 -2.87
N GLN A 335 -26.71 3.44 -4.05
CA GLN A 335 -27.32 2.75 -5.18
C GLN A 335 -26.38 1.70 -5.81
N ARG A 336 -25.06 1.96 -5.84
CA ARG A 336 -24.07 0.96 -6.30
C ARG A 336 -24.06 -0.30 -5.42
N LYS A 337 -24.28 -0.17 -4.12
CA LYS A 337 -24.45 -1.31 -3.19
C LYS A 337 -25.79 -2.05 -3.36
N ARG A 338 -26.83 -1.38 -3.85
CA ARG A 338 -28.15 -1.99 -4.10
C ARG A 338 -28.18 -2.76 -5.43
N LEU A 339 -27.46 -2.28 -6.45
CA LEU A 339 -27.30 -2.97 -7.74
C LEU A 339 -26.47 -4.27 -7.63
N SER A 340 -25.45 -4.31 -6.76
CA SER A 340 -24.69 -5.54 -6.49
C SER A 340 -25.49 -6.65 -5.77
N ARG A 341 -26.61 -6.32 -5.11
CA ARG A 341 -27.43 -7.28 -4.36
C ARG A 341 -28.64 -7.80 -5.16
N ASN A 342 -29.00 -7.14 -6.26
CA ASN A 342 -30.17 -7.50 -7.08
C ASN A 342 -29.81 -8.15 -8.43
N SER A 343 -28.55 -8.52 -8.68
CA SER A 343 -28.12 -9.11 -9.96
C SER A 343 -28.65 -10.52 -10.25
N ASP A 344 -29.52 -11.09 -9.40
CA ASP A 344 -30.18 -12.38 -9.64
C ASP A 344 -31.66 -12.25 -10.07
N ARG A 345 -32.17 -11.05 -10.34
CA ARG A 345 -33.53 -10.92 -10.90
C ARG A 345 -33.72 -9.57 -11.60
N PHE A 346 -34.18 -9.66 -12.85
CA PHE A 346 -34.76 -8.61 -13.72
C PHE A 346 -33.92 -8.13 -14.93
N VAL A 347 -34.19 -8.79 -16.06
CA VAL A 347 -34.60 -8.29 -17.39
C VAL A 347 -34.24 -6.84 -17.74
N PHE A 348 -33.46 -6.72 -18.81
CA PHE A 348 -33.14 -5.50 -19.55
C PHE A 348 -34.41 -4.73 -19.97
N VAL A 349 -34.48 -3.46 -19.61
CA VAL A 349 -35.16 -2.43 -20.40
C VAL A 349 -34.21 -1.25 -20.53
N GLU A 350 -33.73 -1.04 -21.75
CA GLU A 350 -32.96 0.12 -22.16
C GLU A 350 -33.74 1.41 -21.92
N ARG A 351 -33.16 2.30 -21.13
CA ARG A 351 -33.19 3.75 -21.35
C ARG A 351 -31.92 4.33 -20.73
N GLY A 352 -30.97 4.71 -21.59
CA GLY A 352 -30.02 5.77 -21.25
C GLY A 352 -30.77 7.12 -21.07
N PRO A 353 -30.10 8.22 -20.72
CA PRO A 353 -28.67 8.47 -20.93
C PRO A 353 -27.95 9.06 -19.69
N GLU A 354 -26.64 9.26 -19.85
CA GLU A 354 -25.85 10.39 -19.31
C GLU A 354 -26.32 11.04 -18.00
N LEU A 355 -25.60 10.85 -16.90
CA LEU A 355 -25.27 11.88 -15.90
C LEU A 355 -24.45 11.24 -14.75
N CYS A 356 -23.14 11.11 -14.96
CA CYS A 356 -22.16 10.89 -13.89
C CYS A 356 -20.78 11.38 -14.38
N LEU A 357 -20.59 12.69 -14.34
CA LEU A 357 -19.28 13.36 -14.28
C LEU A 357 -19.13 13.99 -12.89
#